data_AF-A0A3M9X1E4-F1
#
_entry.id   AF-A0A3M9X1E4-F1
#
_cell.length_a   1.000
_cell.length_b   1.000
_cell.length_c   1.000
_cell.angle_alpha   90.00
_cell.angle_beta   90.00
_cell.angle_gamma   90.00
#
_symmetry.space_group_name_H-M   'P 1'
#
loop_
_entity.id
_entity.type
_entity.pdbx_description
1 polymer ?
#
loop_
_entity_poly.entity_id
_entity_poly.type
_entity_poly.pdbx_seq_one_letter_code
_entity_poly.pdbx_strand_id
1 'polypeptide(L)' 'MAFSIKDENTDAAVRKLAKLKNMSLTETIRDAVEQEYQRSRGAIPLPQRLKALAERYRAFPETGAQADKAFFDDLSGE' A
#
# COMPACT_ATOMS: atom_id res chain seq x y z
N MET A 1 23.19 20.25 10.01
CA MET A 1 23.79 20.23 8.66
C MET A 1 22.78 20.77 7.66
N ALA A 2 23.24 21.49 6.63
CA ALA A 2 22.35 21.97 5.56
C ALA A 2 22.15 20.87 4.51
N PHE A 3 20.89 20.53 4.23
CA PHE A 3 20.53 19.65 3.12
C PHE A 3 20.20 20.52 1.90
N SER A 4 20.97 20.38 0.83
CA SER A 4 20.80 21.18 -0.39
C SER A 4 20.46 20.25 -1.55
N ILE A 5 19.39 20.59 -2.27
CA ILE A 5 18.91 19.87 -3.45
C ILE A 5 19.44 20.62 -4.68
N LYS A 6 20.28 19.97 -5.48
CA LYS A 6 20.84 20.54 -6.71
C LYS A 6 20.06 20.17 -7.98
N ASP A 7 19.14 19.23 -7.87
CA ASP A 7 18.29 18.80 -8.97
C ASP A 7 17.05 19.72 -9.08
N GLU A 8 16.88 20.33 -10.24
CA GLU A 8 15.80 21.31 -10.49
C GLU A 8 14.41 20.67 -10.40
N ASN A 9 14.27 19.43 -10.84
CA ASN A 9 12.99 18.72 -10.81
C ASN A 9 12.54 18.46 -9.36
N THR A 10 13.49 18.07 -8.50
CA THR A 10 13.25 17.82 -7.09
C THR A 10 12.91 19.12 -6.35
N ASP A 11 13.64 20.23 -6.58
CA ASP A 11 13.31 21.54 -5.99
C ASP A 11 11.90 21.98 -6.42
N ALA A 12 11.57 21.87 -7.71
CA ALA A 12 10.24 22.20 -8.22
C ALA A 12 9.13 21.34 -7.58
N ALA A 13 9.38 20.04 -7.38
CA ALA A 13 8.44 19.14 -6.72
C ALA A 13 8.21 19.51 -5.25
N VAL A 14 9.28 19.79 -4.50
CA VAL A 14 9.19 20.23 -3.10
C VAL A 14 8.44 21.56 -3.01
N ARG A 15 8.71 22.53 -3.89
CA ARG A 15 8.01 23.82 -3.92
C ARG A 15 6.52 23.67 -4.20
N LYS A 16 6.13 22.80 -5.14
CA LYS A 16 4.71 22.52 -5.43
C LYS A 16 4.00 21.96 -4.20
N LEU A 17 4.61 20.99 -3.52
CA LEU A 17 4.04 20.39 -2.31
C LEU A 17 3.98 21.39 -1.14
N ALA A 18 5.02 22.20 -0.97
CA ALA A 18 5.08 23.23 0.07
C ALA A 18 3.98 24.29 -0.12
N LYS A 19 3.76 24.73 -1.36
CA LYS A 19 2.66 25.64 -1.71
C LYS A 19 1.29 25.01 -1.43
N LEU A 20 1.12 23.72 -1.75
CA LEU A 20 -0.13 23.00 -1.51
C LEU A 20 -0.43 22.84 -0.01
N LYS A 21 0.59 22.53 0.80
CA LYS A 21 0.46 22.32 2.25
C LYS A 21 0.58 23.61 3.08
N ASN A 22 0.91 24.74 2.45
CA ASN A 22 1.21 26.01 3.10
C ASN A 22 2.29 25.87 4.20
N MET A 23 3.41 25.23 3.86
CA MET A 23 4.53 24.94 4.78
C MET A 23 5.85 25.46 4.19
N SER A 24 6.88 25.62 5.02
CA SER A 24 8.23 25.89 4.52
C SER A 24 8.80 24.68 3.76
N LEU A 25 9.84 24.88 2.93
CA LEU A 25 10.47 23.78 2.18
C LEU A 25 11.04 22.71 3.12
N THR A 26 11.70 23.12 4.20
CA THR A 26 12.28 22.20 5.19
C THR A 26 11.21 21.37 5.90
N GLU A 27 10.10 22.00 6.31
CA GLU A 27 8.98 21.29 6.94
C GLU A 27 8.32 20.33 5.96
N THR A 28 8.16 20.75 4.71
CA THR A 28 7.58 19.93 3.64
C THR A 28 8.43 18.69 3.36
N ILE A 29 9.76 18.85 3.28
CA ILE A 29 10.69 17.72 3.09
C ILE A 29 10.58 16.76 4.28
N ARG A 30 10.63 17.27 5.51
CA ARG A 30 10.53 16.43 6.72
C ARG A 30 9.20 15.66 6.75
N ASP A 31 8.09 16.35 6.54
CA ASP A 31 6.75 15.76 6.56
C ASP A 31 6.57 14.71 5.45
N ALA A 32 7.01 15.01 4.22
CA ALA A 32 6.92 14.06 3.11
C ALA A 32 7.76 12.79 3.34
N VAL A 33 9.00 12.94 3.82
CA VAL A 33 9.90 11.81 4.09
C VAL A 33 9.37 10.95 5.23
N GLU A 34 8.89 11.57 6.32
CA GLU A 34 8.34 10.82 7.46
C GLU A 34 7.09 10.04 7.04
N GLN A 35 6.18 10.67 6.29
CA GLN A 35 4.97 9.99 5.80
C GLN A 35 5.32 8.80 4.90
N GLU A 36 6.27 8.96 3.98
CA GLU A 36 6.65 7.85 3.10
C GLU A 36 7.39 6.75 3.86
N TYR A 37 8.24 7.12 4.82
CA TYR A 37 8.90 6.17 5.70
C TYR A 37 7.89 5.36 6.50
N GLN A 38 6.87 6.00 7.09
CA GLN A 38 5.82 5.31 7.84
C GLN A 38 4.94 4.45 6.93
N ARG A 39 4.61 4.89 5.71
CA ARG A 39 3.91 4.06 4.72
C ARG A 39 4.71 2.83 4.34
N SER A 40 6.00 3.00 4.06
CA SER A 40 6.91 1.92 3.67
C SER A 40 7.17 0.95 4.83
N ARG A 41 7.38 1.47 6.05
CA ARG A 41 7.60 0.68 7.27
C ARG A 41 6.34 -0.03 7.74
N GLY A 42 5.20 0.66 7.67
CA GLY A 42 3.89 0.17 8.07
C GLY A 42 3.16 -0.64 7.00
N ALA A 43 3.75 -0.81 5.81
CA ALA A 43 3.24 -1.69 4.77
C ALA A 43 3.25 -3.13 5.29
N ILE A 44 2.12 -3.54 5.87
CA ILE A 44 1.87 -4.92 6.28
C ILE A 44 2.10 -5.81 5.04
N PRO A 45 3.03 -6.77 5.08
CA PRO A 45 3.28 -7.67 3.96
C PRO A 45 1.97 -8.32 3.49
N LEU A 46 1.82 -8.52 2.18
CA LEU A 46 0.62 -9.12 1.61
C LEU A 46 0.16 -10.40 2.35
N PRO A 47 1.05 -11.34 2.75
CA PRO A 47 0.65 -12.51 3.53
C PRO A 47 0.01 -12.17 4.88
N GLN A 48 0.49 -11.13 5.57
CA GLN A 48 -0.08 -10.68 6.83
C GLN A 48 -1.43 -9.98 6.62
N ARG A 49 -1.60 -9.22 5.53
CA ARG A 49 -2.90 -8.62 5.16
C ARG A 49 -3.95 -9.68 4.84
N LEU A 50 -3.55 -10.77 4.20
CA LEU A 50 -4.43 -11.89 3.84
C LEU A 50 -4.70 -12.84 5.01
N LYS A 51 -3.93 -12.76 6.11
CA LYS A 51 -4.06 -13.66 7.26
C LYS A 51 -5.47 -13.67 7.85
N ALA A 52 -6.08 -12.50 8.04
CA ALA A 52 -7.43 -12.40 8.58
C ALA A 52 -8.49 -13.03 7.64
N LEU A 53 -8.30 -12.89 6.32
CA LEU A 53 -9.17 -13.52 5.33
C LEU A 53 -8.98 -15.04 5.31
N ALA A 54 -7.74 -15.51 5.37
CA ALA A 54 -7.41 -16.93 5.41
C ALA A 54 -7.92 -17.60 6.70
N GLU A 55 -7.80 -16.94 7.85
CA GLU A 55 -8.35 -17.41 9.13
C GLU A 55 -9.87 -17.49 9.08
N ARG A 56 -10.53 -16.47 8.53
CA ARG A 56 -11.98 -16.49 8.32
C ARG A 56 -12.42 -17.63 7.39
N TYR A 57 -11.66 -17.89 6.32
CA TYR A 57 -11.94 -19.01 5.42
C TYR A 57 -11.77 -20.37 6.10
N ARG A 58 -10.67 -20.57 6.85
CA ARG A 58 -10.41 -21.82 7.58
C ARG A 58 -11.41 -22.09 8.71
N ALA A 59 -12.13 -21.07 9.19
CA ALA A 59 -13.17 -21.26 10.19
C ALA A 59 -14.44 -21.92 9.62
N PHE A 60 -14.61 -21.95 8.30
CA PHE A 60 -15.71 -22.70 7.69
C PHE A 60 -15.42 -24.21 7.73
N PRO A 61 -16.40 -25.04 8.07
CA PRO A 61 -16.24 -26.50 8.06
C PRO A 61 -15.98 -26.98 6.64
N GLU A 62 -15.16 -28.03 6.50
CA GLU A 62 -14.98 -28.68 5.21
C GLU A 62 -16.30 -29.26 4.72
N THR A 63 -16.71 -28.86 3.52
CA THR A 63 -17.97 -29.29 2.92
C THR A 63 -17.88 -30.66 2.27
N GLY A 64 -16.66 -31.21 2.10
CA GLY A 64 -16.41 -32.44 1.35
C GLY A 64 -16.67 -32.33 -0.15
N ALA A 65 -17.11 -31.17 -0.64
CA ALA A 65 -17.32 -30.91 -2.05
C ALA A 65 -15.96 -30.70 -2.74
N GLN A 66 -15.74 -31.42 -3.84
CA GLN A 66 -14.56 -31.24 -4.64
C GLN A 66 -14.82 -30.13 -5.66
N ALA A 67 -14.02 -29.06 -5.60
CA ALA A 67 -14.02 -28.03 -6.64
C ALA A 67 -13.23 -28.55 -7.86
N ASP A 68 -13.79 -29.54 -8.53
CA ASP A 68 -13.22 -30.13 -9.73
C ASP A 68 -13.67 -29.37 -10.99
N LYS A 69 -13.26 -29.89 -12.15
CA LYS A 69 -13.59 -29.26 -13.43
C LYS A 69 -15.11 -29.14 -13.64
N ALA A 70 -15.88 -30.17 -13.31
CA ALA A 70 -17.34 -30.17 -13.49
C ALA A 70 -18.02 -29.10 -12.63
N PHE A 71 -17.51 -28.85 -11.42
CA PHE A 71 -17.96 -27.73 -10.58
C PHE A 71 -17.72 -26.37 -11.23
N PHE A 72 -16.53 -26.17 -11.83
CA PHE A 72 -16.22 -24.90 -12.47
C PHE A 72 -16.96 -24.70 -13.80
N ASP A 73 -17.14 -25.77 -14.58
CA ASP A 73 -17.89 -25.74 -15.84
C ASP A 73 -19.35 -25.26 -15.56
N ASP A 74 -20.02 -25.83 -14.55
CA ASP A 74 -21.36 -25.42 -14.06
C ASP A 74 -21.41 -23.96 -13.58
N LEU A 75 -20.37 -23.50 -12.86
CA LEU A 75 -20.27 -22.12 -12.38
C LEU A 75 -20.05 -21.11 -13.51
N SER A 76 -19.31 -21.49 -14.55
CA SER A 76 -19.03 -20.64 -15.71
C SER A 76 -20.16 -20.59 -16.74
N GLY A 77 -21.14 -21.49 -16.66
CA GLY A 77 -22.26 -21.57 -17.58
C GLY A 77 -21.90 -22.15 -18.95
N GLU A 78 -20.87 -23.01 -19.03
CA GLU A 78 -20.61 -23.87 -20.20
C GLU A 78 -21.29 -25.24 -20.05
#